data_AF-A0A7S4I8H3-F1
#
_entry.id   AF-A0A7S4I8H3-F1
#
_cell.length_a   1.000
_cell.length_b   1.000
_cell.length_c   1.000
_cell.angle_alpha   90.00
_cell.angle_beta   90.00
_cell.angle_gamma   90.00
#
_symmetry.space_group_name_H-M   'P 1'
#
loop_
_entity.id
_entity.type
_entity.pdbx_description
1 polymer ?
#
loop_
_entity_poly.entity_id
_entity_poly.type
_entity_poly.pdbx_seq_one_letter_code
_entity_poly.pdbx_strand_id
1 'polypeptide(L)'
;VAGRVAGAVLGTIVSRRKRFTDWGALLLAKQSRALQDMFCAMVLEGESGGGGGGKEDDDGHAAADSAGAGGAAVNTAGILGQFERLNQAVAILQLEKPSDWSAFAYRVGEGAERNLTAEEIRRVMLLRVDFSADAVTAVCGGNG
;
A
#
# COMPACT_ATOMS: atom_id res chain seq x y z
N VAL A 1 6.34 -8.94 6.49
CA VAL A 1 7.05 -9.09 5.20
C VAL A 1 6.45 -8.18 4.13
N ALA A 2 5.12 -8.21 3.93
CA ALA A 2 4.40 -7.36 2.97
C ALA A 2 4.82 -5.87 3.00
N GLY A 3 4.83 -5.23 4.17
CA GLY A 3 5.23 -3.82 4.29
C GLY A 3 6.69 -3.53 3.94
N ARG A 4 7.60 -4.49 4.14
CA ARG A 4 9.00 -4.35 3.67
C ARG A 4 9.07 -4.38 2.15
N VAL A 5 8.28 -5.25 1.51
CA VAL A 5 8.20 -5.31 0.04
C VAL A 5 7.57 -4.04 -0.52
N ALA A 6 6.42 -3.60 0.00
CA ALA A 6 5.78 -2.36 -0.41
C ALA A 6 6.72 -1.15 -0.23
N GLY A 7 7.40 -1.06 0.91
CA GLY A 7 8.41 -0.03 1.17
C GLY A 7 9.60 -0.07 0.22
N ALA A 8 10.11 -1.27 -0.13
CA ALA A 8 11.21 -1.41 -1.09
C ALA A 8 10.80 -1.01 -2.52
N VAL A 9 9.58 -1.36 -2.93
CA VAL A 9 9.02 -0.94 -4.22
C VAL A 9 8.88 0.58 -4.26
N LEU A 10 8.25 1.17 -3.26
CA LEU A 10 8.11 2.63 -3.15
C LEU A 10 9.46 3.33 -3.12
N GLY A 11 10.40 2.85 -2.31
CA GLY A 11 11.76 3.38 -2.25
C GLY A 11 12.48 3.31 -3.60
N THR A 12 12.26 2.25 -4.37
CA THR A 12 12.81 2.11 -5.73
C THR A 12 12.18 3.11 -6.70
N ILE A 13 10.86 3.31 -6.63
CA ILE A 13 10.14 4.28 -7.46
C ILE A 13 10.66 5.70 -7.18
N VAL A 14 10.76 6.08 -5.91
CA VAL A 14 11.13 7.45 -5.51
C VAL A 14 12.64 7.72 -5.67
N SER A 15 13.50 6.70 -5.53
CA SER A 15 14.96 6.90 -5.57
C SER A 15 15.58 6.75 -6.96
N ARG A 16 14.93 6.03 -7.89
CA ARG A 16 15.46 5.82 -9.25
C ARG A 16 14.91 6.89 -10.18
N ARG A 17 15.73 7.37 -11.13
CA ARG A 17 15.30 8.20 -12.28
C ARG A 17 14.51 7.40 -13.32
N LYS A 18 13.58 6.55 -12.90
CA LYS A 18 12.68 5.83 -13.82
C LYS A 18 11.56 6.78 -14.23
N ARG A 19 11.30 6.85 -15.53
CA ARG A 19 10.22 7.65 -16.08
C ARG A 19 9.03 6.75 -16.42
N PHE A 20 7.82 7.24 -16.17
CA PHE A 20 6.57 6.53 -16.41
C PHE A 20 5.78 7.23 -17.51
N THR A 21 5.36 6.43 -18.50
CA THR A 21 4.26 6.75 -19.41
C THR A 21 2.94 6.30 -18.77
N ASP A 22 1.80 6.67 -19.36
CA ASP A 22 0.48 6.18 -18.92
C ASP A 22 0.44 4.65 -18.83
N TRP A 23 0.96 3.97 -19.85
CA TRP A 23 1.04 2.51 -19.89
C TRP A 23 1.97 1.95 -18.83
N GLY A 24 3.10 2.62 -18.56
CA GLY A 24 4.03 2.23 -17.50
C GLY A 24 3.39 2.35 -16.12
N ALA A 25 2.66 3.43 -15.86
CA ALA A 25 1.93 3.65 -14.62
C ALA A 25 0.81 2.62 -14.45
N LEU A 26 0.06 2.32 -15.52
CA LEU A 26 -0.98 1.30 -15.52
C LEU A 26 -0.42 -0.11 -15.25
N LEU A 27 0.73 -0.45 -15.85
CA LEU A 27 1.40 -1.72 -15.58
C LEU A 27 1.83 -1.82 -14.11
N LEU A 28 2.44 -0.76 -13.57
CA LEU A 28 2.84 -0.73 -12.16
C LEU A 28 1.62 -0.87 -11.24
N ALA A 29 0.49 -0.25 -11.56
CA ALA A 29 -0.74 -0.39 -10.79
C ALA A 29 -1.21 -1.85 -10.73
N LYS A 30 -1.20 -2.54 -11.88
CA LYS A 30 -1.56 -3.97 -11.96
C LYS A 30 -0.59 -4.83 -11.15
N GLN A 31 0.71 -4.57 -11.23
CA GLN A 31 1.73 -5.31 -10.47
C GLN A 31 1.62 -5.07 -8.97
N SER A 32 1.36 -3.82 -8.53
CA SER A 32 1.13 -3.48 -7.13
C SER A 32 -0.09 -4.21 -6.58
N ARG A 33 -1.19 -4.24 -7.36
CA ARG A 33 -2.41 -4.95 -6.98
C ARG A 33 -2.20 -6.46 -6.90
N ALA A 34 -1.53 -7.05 -7.88
CA ALA A 34 -1.20 -8.48 -7.86
C ALA A 34 -0.33 -8.86 -6.64
N LEU A 35 0.62 -8.02 -6.24
CA LEU A 35 1.39 -8.23 -5.01
C LEU A 35 0.51 -8.17 -3.76
N GLN A 36 -0.38 -7.17 -3.68
CA GLN A 36 -1.31 -7.02 -2.57
C GLN A 36 -2.25 -8.24 -2.46
N ASP A 37 -2.81 -8.68 -3.59
CA ASP A 37 -3.70 -9.85 -3.66
C ASP A 37 -2.97 -11.14 -3.23
N MET A 38 -1.70 -11.31 -3.64
CA MET A 38 -0.85 -12.42 -3.20
C MET A 38 -0.64 -12.42 -1.68
N PHE A 39 -0.33 -11.26 -1.09
CA PHE A 39 -0.16 -11.16 0.37
C PHE A 39 -1.46 -11.40 1.13
N CYS A 40 -2.59 -10.91 0.62
CA CYS A 40 -3.91 -11.19 1.19
C CYS A 40 -4.27 -12.67 1.08
N ALA A 41 -4.00 -13.32 -0.06
CA ALA A 41 -4.25 -14.75 -0.25
C ALA A 41 -3.46 -15.61 0.76
N MET A 42 -2.17 -15.32 0.97
CA MET A 42 -1.35 -16.03 1.96
C MET A 42 -1.91 -15.90 3.39
N VAL A 43 -2.51 -14.76 3.73
CA VAL A 43 -3.17 -14.57 5.03
C VAL A 43 -4.41 -15.47 5.14
N LEU A 44 -5.25 -15.49 4.11
CA LEU A 44 -6.49 -16.28 4.09
C LEU A 44 -6.23 -17.80 4.05
N GLU A 45 -5.18 -18.24 3.36
CA GLU A 45 -4.75 -19.64 3.32
C GLU A 45 -4.16 -20.09 4.67
N GLY A 46 -3.43 -19.19 5.36
CA GLY A 46 -2.94 -19.44 6.71
C GLY A 46 -4.05 -19.63 7.75
N GLU A 47 -5.20 -18.97 7.56
CA GLU A 47 -6.39 -19.15 8.40
C GLU A 47 -7.12 -20.48 8.10
N SER A 48 -7.00 -21.01 6.88
CA SER A 48 -7.63 -22.28 6.47
C SER A 48 -6.83 -23.54 6.86
N GLY A 49 -5.57 -23.38 7.29
CA GLY A 49 -4.70 -24.47 7.75
C GLY A 49 -4.84 -24.87 9.22
N GLY A 50 -5.70 -24.18 10.00
CA GLY A 50 -5.93 -24.39 11.44
C GLY A 50 -7.27 -25.05 11.79
N GLY A 51 -8.02 -25.54 10.79
CA GLY A 51 -9.32 -26.18 10.97
C GLY A 51 -9.25 -27.70 11.18
N GLY A 52 -8.29 -28.17 11.98
CA GLY A 52 -8.30 -29.53 12.53
C GLY A 52 -9.35 -29.65 13.63
N GLY A 53 -10.62 -29.61 13.25
CA GLY A 53 -11.77 -29.75 14.15
C GLY A 53 -12.56 -31.02 13.82
N GLY A 54 -11.87 -32.17 13.83
CA GLY A 54 -12.56 -33.45 14.02
C GLY A 54 -13.15 -33.45 15.42
N LYS A 55 -14.45 -33.15 15.52
CA LYS A 55 -15.23 -33.38 16.73
C LYS A 55 -15.79 -34.79 16.63
N GLU A 56 -14.93 -35.76 16.91
CA GLU A 56 -15.33 -37.04 17.50
C GLU A 56 -15.44 -36.83 19.01
N ASP A 57 -16.40 -37.52 19.61
CA ASP A 57 -16.94 -37.35 20.96
C ASP A 57 -15.89 -37.49 22.07
N ASP A 58 -15.85 -36.58 23.06
CA ASP A 58 -15.45 -36.91 24.44
C ASP A 58 -15.77 -35.79 25.44
N ASP A 59 -16.40 -36.17 26.55
CA ASP A 59 -16.82 -35.29 27.65
C ASP A 59 -15.68 -35.10 28.68
N GLY A 60 -15.17 -33.87 28.77
CA GLY A 60 -14.83 -33.22 30.04
C GLY A 60 -13.45 -33.47 30.66
N HIS A 61 -12.58 -32.44 30.64
CA HIS A 61 -12.08 -31.78 31.86
C HIS A 61 -11.30 -30.50 31.51
N ALA A 62 -11.50 -29.44 32.31
CA ALA A 62 -10.86 -28.14 32.16
C ALA A 62 -9.53 -28.07 32.93
N ALA A 63 -8.49 -27.44 32.36
CA ALA A 63 -7.59 -26.51 33.06
C ALA A 63 -6.55 -25.88 32.12
N ALA A 64 -6.66 -24.56 32.00
CA ALA A 64 -5.63 -23.52 32.04
C ALA A 64 -4.33 -23.58 31.21
N ASP A 65 -4.05 -22.41 30.64
CA ASP A 65 -2.76 -21.79 30.37
C ASP A 65 -1.86 -22.36 29.27
N SER A 66 -1.98 -21.74 28.09
CA SER A 66 -0.78 -21.16 27.50
C SER A 66 -1.07 -19.76 26.98
N ALA A 67 -0.45 -18.78 27.63
CA ALA A 67 -0.31 -17.41 27.16
C ALA A 67 0.51 -17.42 25.86
N GLY A 68 -0.19 -17.57 24.74
CA GLY A 68 0.37 -17.36 23.40
C GLY A 68 0.56 -15.87 23.14
N ALA A 69 1.82 -15.43 23.21
CA ALA A 69 2.25 -14.07 22.97
C ALA A 69 1.59 -13.42 21.74
N GLY A 70 0.86 -12.32 21.97
CA GLY A 70 0.86 -11.07 21.21
C GLY A 70 1.14 -11.06 19.71
N GLY A 71 0.71 -12.06 18.94
CA GLY A 71 0.70 -12.00 17.49
C GLY A 71 -0.51 -11.20 17.07
N ALA A 72 -0.35 -9.90 16.82
CA ALA A 72 -1.40 -9.10 16.18
C ALA A 72 -1.90 -9.88 14.96
N ALA A 73 -3.14 -10.34 15.01
CA ALA A 73 -3.71 -11.21 13.99
C ALA A 73 -3.47 -10.54 12.63
N VAL A 74 -2.61 -11.14 11.81
CA VAL A 74 -2.28 -10.61 10.50
C VAL A 74 -3.54 -10.80 9.67
N ASN A 75 -4.36 -9.77 9.58
CA ASN A 75 -5.56 -9.76 8.77
C ASN A 75 -5.28 -9.01 7.45
N THR A 76 -6.17 -9.20 6.47
CA THR A 76 -6.05 -8.53 5.17
C THR A 76 -6.04 -7.01 5.32
N ALA A 77 -6.79 -6.44 6.26
CA ALA A 77 -6.77 -5.00 6.54
C ALA A 77 -5.36 -4.48 6.94
N GLY A 78 -4.61 -5.26 7.71
CA GLY A 78 -3.22 -4.97 8.06
C GLY A 78 -2.28 -4.99 6.85
N ILE A 79 -2.52 -5.91 5.89
CA ILE A 79 -1.80 -5.93 4.61
C ILE A 79 -2.14 -4.71 3.76
N LEU A 80 -3.43 -4.36 3.65
CA LEU A 80 -3.87 -3.18 2.90
C LEU A 80 -3.25 -1.89 3.45
N GLY A 81 -3.23 -1.73 4.77
CA GLY A 81 -2.59 -0.57 5.41
C GLY A 81 -1.09 -0.48 5.14
N GLN A 82 -0.40 -1.61 4.95
CA GLN A 82 1.02 -1.64 4.59
C GLN A 82 1.29 -1.21 3.13
N PHE A 83 0.29 -1.30 2.26
CA PHE A 83 0.38 -0.89 0.85
C PHE A 83 -0.11 0.54 0.60
N GLU A 84 -0.66 1.21 1.61
CA GLU A 84 -1.36 2.49 1.45
C GLU A 84 -0.50 3.58 0.77
N ARG A 85 0.75 3.77 1.23
CA ARG A 85 1.69 4.72 0.61
C ARG A 85 2.05 4.37 -0.84
N LEU A 86 2.20 3.07 -1.13
CA LEU A 86 2.47 2.61 -2.50
C LEU A 86 1.24 2.84 -3.40
N ASN A 87 0.04 2.59 -2.87
CA ASN A 87 -1.22 2.84 -3.57
C ASN A 87 -1.42 4.33 -3.87
N GLN A 88 -1.05 5.22 -2.94
CA GLN A 88 -1.02 6.67 -3.19
C GLN A 88 -0.03 7.03 -4.31
N ALA A 89 1.18 6.47 -4.30
CA ALA A 89 2.17 6.73 -5.36
C ALA A 89 1.67 6.28 -6.73
N VAL A 90 1.06 5.09 -6.80
CA VAL A 90 0.44 4.57 -8.02
C VAL A 90 -0.70 5.47 -8.50
N ALA A 91 -1.57 5.94 -7.59
CA ALA A 91 -2.66 6.83 -7.93
C ALA A 91 -2.16 8.17 -8.51
N ILE A 92 -1.10 8.75 -7.93
CA ILE A 92 -0.45 9.95 -8.46
C ILE A 92 0.08 9.72 -9.87
N LEU A 93 0.73 8.57 -10.11
CA LEU A 93 1.24 8.19 -11.42
C LEU A 93 0.12 7.96 -12.45
N GLN A 94 -1.14 7.83 -12.05
CA GLN A 94 -2.28 7.62 -12.94
C GLN A 94 -3.14 8.88 -13.15
N LEU A 95 -2.78 10.02 -12.56
CA LEU A 95 -3.46 11.28 -12.82
C LEU A 95 -3.34 11.65 -14.31
N GLU A 96 -4.37 12.28 -14.87
CA GLU A 96 -4.33 12.80 -16.25
C GLU A 96 -3.52 14.09 -16.32
N LYS A 97 -3.58 14.90 -15.26
CA LYS A 97 -2.81 16.14 -15.12
C LYS A 97 -2.42 16.41 -13.67
N PRO A 98 -1.34 17.17 -13.40
CA PRO A 98 -0.90 17.46 -12.04
C PRO A 98 -1.98 18.08 -11.15
N SER A 99 -2.85 18.94 -11.69
CA SER A 99 -3.87 19.66 -10.91
C SER A 99 -4.98 18.77 -10.34
N ASP A 100 -5.19 17.58 -10.89
CA ASP A 100 -6.16 16.60 -10.37
C ASP A 100 -5.79 16.10 -8.96
N TRP A 101 -4.52 16.26 -8.57
CA TRP A 101 -4.07 15.95 -7.22
C TRP A 101 -4.84 16.71 -6.15
N SER A 102 -5.25 17.96 -6.39
CA SER A 102 -6.03 18.74 -5.42
C SER A 102 -7.34 18.05 -5.02
N ALA A 103 -8.03 17.42 -5.98
CA ALA A 103 -9.26 16.65 -5.72
C ALA A 103 -8.97 15.32 -5.02
N PHE A 104 -7.80 14.72 -5.27
CA PHE A 104 -7.38 13.46 -4.68
C PHE A 104 -6.82 13.64 -3.26
N ALA A 105 -6.11 14.72 -2.98
CA ALA A 105 -5.46 15.01 -1.69
C ALA A 105 -6.46 15.07 -0.53
N TYR A 106 -7.70 15.51 -0.79
CA TYR A 106 -8.78 15.50 0.20
C TYR A 106 -9.24 14.08 0.60
N ARG A 107 -8.92 13.06 -0.21
CA ARG A 107 -9.28 11.65 0.04
C ARG A 107 -8.14 10.83 0.65
N VAL A 108 -6.92 11.35 0.67
CA VAL A 108 -5.76 10.67 1.26
C VAL A 108 -5.86 10.80 2.79
N GLY A 109 -6.15 9.68 3.46
CA GLY A 109 -6.80 9.62 4.79
C GLY A 109 -6.10 10.30 5.97
N GLU A 110 -6.81 10.40 7.10
CA GLU A 110 -6.48 11.17 8.31
C GLU A 110 -5.19 10.75 9.08
N GLY A 111 -4.38 9.82 8.56
CA GLY A 111 -3.18 9.32 9.22
C GLY A 111 -1.88 9.84 8.60
N ALA A 112 -1.23 10.84 9.23
CA ALA A 112 0.02 11.42 8.74
C ALA A 112 1.15 10.39 8.48
N GLU A 113 1.20 9.29 9.24
CA GLU A 113 2.22 8.24 9.08
C GLU A 113 2.00 7.34 7.86
N ARG A 114 0.76 7.28 7.35
CA ARG A 114 0.37 6.41 6.23
C ARG A 114 0.31 7.16 4.90
N ASN A 115 0.60 8.45 4.91
CA ASN A 115 0.56 9.30 3.74
C ASN A 115 1.95 9.56 3.18
N LEU A 116 2.01 9.80 1.88
CA LEU A 116 3.20 10.37 1.27
C LEU A 116 3.39 11.81 1.75
N THR A 117 4.63 12.19 2.00
CA THR A 117 4.97 13.60 2.28
C THR A 117 4.80 14.46 1.03
N ALA A 118 4.65 15.78 1.19
CA ALA A 118 4.56 16.72 0.06
C ALA A 118 5.74 16.58 -0.91
N GLU A 119 6.94 16.35 -0.37
CA GLU A 119 8.15 16.15 -1.16
C GLU A 119 8.13 14.81 -1.91
N GLU A 120 7.63 13.73 -1.29
CA GLU A 120 7.45 12.45 -1.99
C GLU A 120 6.40 12.54 -3.09
N ILE A 121 5.27 13.22 -2.84
CA ILE A 121 4.24 13.48 -3.84
C ILE A 121 4.83 14.20 -5.03
N ARG A 122 5.58 15.28 -4.78
CA ARG A 122 6.28 16.05 -5.82
C ARG A 122 7.23 15.15 -6.61
N ARG A 123 8.04 14.34 -5.95
CA ARG A 123 8.97 13.42 -6.64
C ARG A 123 8.22 12.40 -7.50
N VAL A 124 7.14 11.81 -6.99
CA VAL A 124 6.34 10.83 -7.74
C VAL A 124 5.71 11.48 -8.97
N MET A 125 5.15 12.69 -8.85
CA MET A 125 4.62 13.44 -10.00
C MET A 125 5.70 13.70 -11.06
N LEU A 126 6.92 14.05 -10.64
CA LEU A 126 8.05 14.28 -11.56
C LEU A 126 8.55 13.02 -12.29
N LEU A 127 8.08 11.83 -11.90
CA LEU A 127 8.39 10.60 -12.64
C LEU A 127 7.57 10.48 -13.93
N ARG A 128 6.45 11.21 -14.07
CA ARG A 128 5.62 11.22 -15.29
C ARG A 128 6.33 11.98 -16.40
N VAL A 129 6.42 11.37 -17.58
CA VAL A 129 7.13 11.94 -18.74
C VAL A 129 6.45 13.18 -19.32
N ASP A 130 5.14 13.26 -19.13
CA ASP A 130 4.22 14.23 -19.68
C ASP A 130 3.87 15.36 -18.69
N PHE A 131 4.34 15.26 -17.44
CA PHE A 131 4.17 16.31 -16.44
C PHE A 131 5.36 17.25 -16.47
N SER A 132 5.10 18.54 -16.66
CA SER A 132 6.16 19.56 -16.58
C SER A 132 6.51 19.88 -15.13
N ALA A 133 7.77 20.18 -14.87
CA ALA A 133 8.24 20.57 -13.53
C ALA A 133 7.52 21.83 -13.01
N ASP A 134 7.17 22.75 -13.90
CA ASP A 134 6.43 23.97 -13.58
C ASP A 134 5.00 23.65 -13.15
N ALA A 135 4.29 22.77 -13.87
CA ALA A 135 2.93 22.37 -13.51
C ALA A 135 2.89 21.61 -12.19
N VAL A 136 3.88 20.73 -11.94
CA VAL A 136 4.02 20.04 -10.65
C VAL A 136 4.32 21.04 -9.53
N THR A 137 5.19 22.01 -9.76
CA THR A 137 5.53 23.03 -8.76
C THR A 137 4.36 23.95 -8.46
N ALA A 138 3.52 24.29 -9.43
CA ALA A 138 2.31 25.07 -9.20
C ALA A 138 1.32 24.34 -8.26
N VAL A 139 1.25 23.02 -8.33
CA VAL A 139 0.36 22.19 -7.51
C VAL A 139 0.97 21.87 -6.13
N CYS A 140 2.26 21.57 -6.08
CA CYS A 140 2.95 21.17 -4.84
C CYS A 140 3.55 22.34 -4.05
N GLY A 141 3.79 23.48 -4.70
CA GLY A 141 4.43 24.68 -4.13
C GLY A 141 3.45 25.71 -3.59
N GLY A 142 2.14 25.44 -3.64
CA GLY A 142 1.07 26.35 -3.20
C GLY A 142 0.92 26.53 -1.68
N ASN A 143 1.78 25.93 -0.85
CA ASN A 143 1.82 26.20 0.60
C ASN A 143 3.19 26.78 0.98
N GLY A 144 3.28 28.11 0.88
CA GLY A 144 4.19 28.94 1.67
C GLY A 144 3.38 29.69 2.71
#